data_AF-A0AAD4YZL7-F1
#
_entry.id   AF-A0AAD4YZL7-F1
#
_cell.length_a   1.000
_cell.length_b   1.000
_cell.length_c   1.000
_cell.angle_alpha   90.00
_cell.angle_beta   90.00
_cell.angle_gamma   90.00
#
_symmetry.space_group_name_H-M   'P 1'
#
loop_
_entity.id
_entity.type
_entity.pdbx_description
1 polymer ?
#
loop_
_entity_poly.entity_id
_entity_poly.type
_entity_poly.pdbx_seq_one_letter_code
_entity_poly.pdbx_strand_id
1 'polypeptide(L)'
;MKRPFFKVPINDSHPYQVVKISAQLPPQIRVDMINFLCENVEVFKGSYESMPGIDPEIISHRRSIDPTVNAELMMQNGTLP
;
A
#
# COMPACT_ATOMS: atom_id res chain seq x y z
N MET A 1 -5.52 0.64 -17.98
CA MET A 1 -4.41 1.62 -18.10
C MET A 1 -3.69 1.74 -16.76
N LYS A 2 -2.38 1.46 -16.69
CA LYS A 2 -1.62 1.60 -15.43
C LYS A 2 -1.42 3.09 -15.12
N ARG A 3 -1.77 3.54 -13.91
CA ARG A 3 -1.56 4.94 -13.51
C ARG A 3 -0.06 5.19 -13.30
N PRO A 4 0.55 6.20 -13.95
CA PRO A 4 1.97 6.50 -13.76
C PRO A 4 2.27 7.01 -12.35
N PHE A 5 3.46 6.67 -11.86
CA PHE A 5 3.98 7.07 -10.55
C PHE A 5 5.49 7.25 -10.60
N PHE A 6 6.01 8.03 -9.65
CA PHE A 6 7.43 8.16 -9.36
C PHE A 6 7.79 7.24 -8.19
N LYS A 7 8.98 6.64 -8.26
CA LYS A 7 9.60 5.95 -7.11
C LYS A 7 10.51 6.94 -6.41
N VAL A 8 10.25 7.18 -5.13
CA VAL A 8 11.02 8.14 -4.34
C VAL A 8 11.59 7.42 -3.12
N PRO A 9 12.92 7.37 -2.93
CA PRO A 9 13.50 6.92 -1.67
C PRO A 9 13.19 7.96 -0.59
N ILE A 10 12.77 7.49 0.58
CA ILE A 10 12.41 8.37 1.73
C ILE A 10 13.42 8.26 2.88
N ASN A 11 14.48 7.49 2.69
CA ASN A 11 15.52 7.28 3.68
C ASN A 11 16.88 7.11 2.99
N ASP A 12 17.79 8.05 3.19
CA ASP A 12 19.12 8.01 2.59
C ASP A 12 19.97 6.84 3.12
N SER A 13 19.73 6.42 4.36
CA SER A 13 20.42 5.26 4.96
C SER A 13 19.84 3.92 4.50
N HIS A 14 18.62 3.91 3.96
CA HIS A 14 17.92 2.69 3.54
C HIS A 14 17.31 2.90 2.14
N PRO A 15 18.10 2.76 1.06
CA PRO A 15 17.67 3.06 -0.32
C PRO A 15 16.52 2.16 -0.83
N TYR A 16 16.22 1.08 -0.11
CA TYR A 16 15.09 0.19 -0.39
C TYR A 16 13.76 0.70 0.19
N GLN A 17 13.78 1.69 1.10
CA GLN A 17 12.58 2.35 1.62
C GLN A 17 12.08 3.35 0.58
N VAL A 18 11.29 2.84 -0.36
CA VAL A 18 10.81 3.59 -1.52
C VAL A 18 9.28 3.67 -1.51
N VAL A 19 8.77 4.88 -1.68
CA VAL A 19 7.33 5.14 -1.85
C VAL A 19 7.00 5.36 -3.32
N LYS A 20 5.76 5.06 -3.71
CA LYS A 20 5.22 5.36 -5.03
C LYS A 20 4.32 6.59 -4.94
N ILE A 21 4.71 7.67 -5.61
CA ILE A 21 3.94 8.92 -5.62
C ILE A 21 3.30 9.10 -6.99
N SER A 22 1.99 9.36 -7.03
CA SER A 22 1.24 9.53 -8.27
C SER A 22 1.84 10.64 -9.15
N ALA A 23 1.97 10.36 -10.45
CA ALA A 23 2.50 11.35 -11.39
C ALA A 23 1.51 12.47 -11.72
N GLN A 24 0.23 12.30 -11.37
CA GLN A 24 -0.84 13.27 -11.54
C GLN A 24 -0.86 14.33 -10.44
N LEU A 25 -0.12 14.13 -9.33
CA LEU A 25 -0.08 15.11 -8.26
C LEU A 25 0.59 16.41 -8.75
N PRO A 26 0.03 17.58 -8.41
CA PRO A 26 0.66 18.86 -8.66
C PRO A 26 2.10 18.88 -8.12
N PRO A 27 3.06 19.51 -8.80
CA PRO A 27 4.46 19.51 -8.39
C PRO A 27 4.68 19.95 -6.95
N GLN A 28 3.98 20.99 -6.50
CA GLN A 28 4.10 21.49 -5.12
C GLN A 28 3.63 20.46 -4.09
N ILE A 29 2.43 19.91 -4.28
CA ILE A 29 1.88 18.85 -3.41
C ILE A 29 2.83 17.65 -3.34
N ARG A 30 3.47 17.31 -4.46
CA ARG A 30 4.43 16.20 -4.52
C ARG A 30 5.65 16.48 -3.65
N VAL A 31 6.21 17.69 -3.70
CA VAL A 31 7.34 18.09 -2.87
C VAL A 31 6.95 18.06 -1.39
N ASP A 32 5.80 18.64 -1.05
CA ASP A 32 5.31 18.68 0.33
C ASP A 32 5.08 17.26 0.88
N MET A 33 4.50 16.36 0.07
CA MET A 33 4.34 14.95 0.45
C MET A 33 5.68 14.23 0.64
N ILE A 34 6.67 14.47 -0.23
CA ILE A 34 7.99 13.84 -0.08
C ILE A 34 8.63 14.29 1.23
N ASN A 35 8.64 15.60 1.51
CA ASN A 35 9.19 16.14 2.75
C ASN A 35 8.49 15.55 3.97
N PHE A 36 7.16 15.52 3.98
CA PHE A 36 6.38 14.93 5.07
C PHE A 36 6.73 13.46 5.31
N LEU A 37 6.88 12.67 4.24
CA LEU A 37 7.23 11.25 4.34
C LEU A 37 8.67 11.04 4.85
N CYS A 38 9.61 11.88 4.42
CA CYS A 38 11.00 11.84 4.91
C CYS A 38 11.09 12.25 6.39
N GLU A 39 10.38 13.30 6.81
CA GLU A 39 10.34 13.78 8.20
C GLU A 39 9.74 12.73 9.15
N ASN A 40 8.79 11.92 8.66
CA ASN A 40 8.06 10.93 9.45
C ASN A 40 8.47 9.50 9.12
N VAL A 41 9.68 9.30 8.58
CA VAL A 41 10.15 7.98 8.13
C VAL A 41 9.97 6.91 9.21
N GLU A 42 10.28 7.22 10.48
CA GLU A 42 10.13 6.28 11.62
C GLU A 42 8.70 5.79 11.82
N VAL A 43 7.70 6.63 11.57
CA VAL A 43 6.27 6.26 11.67
C VAL A 43 5.89 5.27 10.58
N PHE A 44 6.46 5.44 9.38
CA PHE A 44 6.22 4.58 8.23
C PHE A 44 7.17 3.38 8.13
N LYS A 45 8.19 3.29 8.98
CA LYS A 45 9.06 2.11 9.14
C LYS A 45 8.36 0.93 9.80
N GLY A 46 7.14 1.11 10.32
CA GLY A 46 6.36 0.07 10.94
C GLY A 46 6.11 -1.10 9.98
N SER A 47 7.02 -2.08 9.98
CA SER A 47 6.65 -3.44 9.62
C SER A 47 5.68 -3.95 10.68
N TYR A 48 4.91 -4.98 10.33
CA TYR A 48 4.06 -5.70 11.27
C TYR A 48 4.81 -6.13 12.56
N GLU A 49 6.14 -6.31 12.49
CA GLU A 49 7.00 -6.69 13.62
C GLU A 49 7.26 -5.55 14.62
N SER A 50 7.09 -4.28 14.21
CA SER A 50 7.28 -3.11 15.07
C SER A 50 6.03 -2.72 15.87
N MET A 51 4.95 -3.49 15.76
CA MET A 51 3.74 -3.39 16.59
C MET A 51 3.69 -4.56 17.58
N PRO A 52 4.35 -4.48 18.75
CA PRO A 52 4.31 -5.55 19.75
C PRO A 52 2.92 -5.58 20.39
N GLY A 53 2.03 -6.42 19.88
CA GLY A 53 0.73 -6.65 20.52
C GLY A 53 -0.41 -7.07 19.60
N ILE A 54 -0.22 -7.14 18.28
CA ILE A 54 -1.29 -7.60 17.39
C ILE A 54 -0.83 -8.88 16.72
N ASP A 55 -1.42 -10.01 17.09
CA ASP A 55 -1.22 -11.32 16.45
C ASP A 55 -1.53 -11.25 14.93
N PRO A 56 -0.77 -11.90 14.03
CA PRO A 56 -1.01 -11.79 12.60
C PRO A 56 -2.34 -12.43 12.18
N GLU A 57 -2.89 -13.33 12.98
CA GLU A 57 -4.25 -13.87 12.80
C GLU A 57 -5.33 -12.81 13.10
N ILE A 58 -5.05 -11.83 13.97
CA ILE A 58 -6.03 -10.84 14.44
C ILE A 58 -6.20 -9.66 13.45
N ILE A 59 -5.20 -9.34 12.61
CA ILE A 59 -5.31 -8.28 11.58
C ILE A 59 -6.10 -8.67 10.33
N SER A 60 -6.66 -9.88 10.30
CA SER A 60 -7.62 -10.27 9.26
C SER A 60 -9.00 -9.65 9.49
N HIS A 61 -9.13 -8.33 9.38
CA HIS A 61 -10.44 -7.74 9.13
C HIS A 61 -10.86 -8.09 7.71
N ARG A 62 -11.64 -9.18 7.59
CA ARG A 62 -12.37 -9.58 6.38
C ARG A 62 -13.21 -8.40 5.91
N ARG A 63 -12.71 -7.63 4.96
CA ARG A 63 -13.49 -6.60 4.26
C ARG A 63 -14.59 -7.33 3.52
N SER A 64 -15.82 -7.25 4.02
CA SER A 64 -17.00 -7.76 3.33
C SER A 64 -17.20 -6.94 2.06
N ILE A 65 -16.63 -7.40 0.95
CA ILE A 65 -17.11 -7.03 -0.37
C ILE A 65 -18.24 -8.02 -0.62
N ASP A 66 -19.46 -7.51 -0.72
CA ASP A 66 -20.67 -8.30 -0.93
C ASP A 66 -20.47 -9.27 -2.11
N PRO A 67 -20.52 -10.60 -1.89
CA PRO A 67 -20.22 -11.59 -2.93
C PRO A 67 -21.24 -11.59 -4.08
N THR A 68 -22.39 -10.94 -3.90
CA THR A 68 -23.44 -10.77 -4.93
C THR A 68 -23.01 -9.91 -6.11
N VAL A 69 -21.97 -9.08 -6.02
CA VAL A 69 -21.48 -8.28 -7.16
C VAL A 69 -20.55 -9.08 -8.07
N ASN A 70 -20.10 -10.27 -7.66
CA ASN A 70 -19.19 -11.11 -8.46
C ASN A 70 -19.84 -12.40 -8.99
N ALA A 71 -21.18 -12.46 -9.06
CA ALA A 71 -21.89 -13.61 -9.62
C ALA A 71 -21.64 -13.84 -11.13
N GLU A 72 -20.97 -12.91 -11.83
CA GLU A 72 -20.75 -13.00 -13.28
C GLU A 72 -19.36 -13.48 -13.73
N LEU A 73 -18.37 -13.57 -12.83
CA LEU A 73 -16.99 -13.91 -13.24
C LEU A 73 -16.53 -15.33 -12.85
N MET A 74 -17.36 -16.09 -12.12
CA MET A 74 -17.01 -17.46 -11.71
C MET A 74 -17.66 -18.58 -12.53
N MET A 75 -18.45 -18.27 -13.58
CA MET A 75 -18.96 -19.30 -14.49
C MET A 75 -17.95 -19.77 -15.55
N GLN A 76 -16.71 -19.27 -15.56
CA GLN A 76 -15.80 -19.55 -16.68
C GLN A 76 -14.60 -20.46 -16.47
N ASN A 77 -14.14 -20.80 -15.26
CA ASN A 77 -13.00 -21.73 -15.16
C ASN A 77 -13.13 -22.65 -13.95
N GLY A 78 -13.63 -23.86 -14.22
CA GLY A 78 -13.99 -24.86 -13.23
C GLY A 78 -12.82 -25.63 -12.61
N THR A 79 -13.23 -26.34 -11.55
CA THR A 79 -12.70 -27.61 -11.04
C THR A 79 -11.59 -27.54 -9.98
N LEU A 80 -12.07 -27.51 -8.73
CA LEU A 80 -11.48 -28.13 -7.53
C LEU A 80 -11.36 -29.67 -7.71
N PRO A 81 -10.48 -30.35 -6.97
CA PRO A 81 -10.72 -30.60 -5.54
C PRO A 81 -9.84 -29.79 -4.58
#